data_AF-A0A5C4U449-F1
#
_entry.id   AF-A0A5C4U449-F1
#
_cell.length_a   1.000
_cell.length_b   1.000
_cell.length_c   1.000
_cell.angle_alpha   90.00
_cell.angle_beta   90.00
_cell.angle_gamma   90.00
#
_symmetry.space_group_name_H-M   'P 1'
#
loop_
_entity.id
_entity.type
_entity.pdbx_description
1 polymer ?
#
loop_
_entity_poly.entity_id
_entity_poly.type
_entity_poly.pdbx_seq_one_letter_code
_entity_poly.pdbx_strand_id
1 'polypeptide(L)'
;MNVLIIACLAAVILIAGWAYGTAQRLHTLHIRVDSTLAALEAALDRRAAVIAALEPAAAAAGARAESVPLVHGAMGKRWEAEAELAPWLKGEVCPQIASAQVRVDLARRFYNEAVADARALHLAWPVRVLRLAGTAPLPEFADKEV
;
A
#
# COMPACT_ATOMS: atom_id res chain seq x y z
N MET A 1 -24.99 -13.78 -44.43
CA MET A 1 -23.91 -14.57 -43.81
C MET A 1 -22.70 -13.68 -43.47
N ASN A 2 -22.04 -13.06 -44.45
CA ASN A 2 -20.79 -12.30 -44.22
C ASN A 2 -20.94 -11.11 -43.27
N VAL A 3 -22.04 -10.36 -43.35
CA VAL A 3 -22.29 -9.21 -42.45
C VAL A 3 -22.38 -9.65 -40.99
N LEU A 4 -23.02 -10.78 -40.71
CA LEU A 4 -23.10 -11.33 -39.35
C LEU A 4 -21.74 -11.80 -38.83
N ILE A 5 -20.94 -12.43 -39.69
CA ILE A 5 -19.58 -12.87 -39.35
C ILE A 5 -18.71 -11.65 -39.02
N ILE A 6 -18.75 -10.62 -39.86
CA ILE A 6 -17.99 -9.37 -39.65
C ILE A 6 -18.44 -8.67 -38.37
N ALA A 7 -19.74 -8.57 -38.11
CA ALA A 7 -20.27 -7.97 -36.89
C ALA A 7 -19.85 -8.74 -35.62
N CYS A 8 -19.92 -10.07 -35.65
CA CYS A 8 -19.42 -10.90 -34.55
C CYS A 8 -17.92 -10.70 -34.33
N LEU A 9 -17.12 -10.69 -35.40
CA LEU A 9 -15.68 -10.51 -35.30
C LEU A 9 -15.31 -9.14 -34.72
N ALA A 10 -15.99 -8.09 -35.18
CA ALA A 10 -15.83 -6.74 -34.64
C ALA A 10 -16.20 -6.67 -33.15
N ALA A 11 -17.31 -7.29 -32.75
CA ALA A 11 -17.71 -7.37 -31.35
C ALA A 11 -16.66 -8.09 -30.48
N VAL A 12 -16.11 -9.21 -30.96
CA VAL A 12 -15.05 -9.96 -30.25
C VAL A 12 -13.79 -9.11 -30.08
N ILE A 13 -13.36 -8.39 -31.12
CA ILE A 13 -12.18 -7.50 -31.05
C ILE A 13 -12.41 -6.38 -30.02
N LEU A 14 -13.59 -5.76 -30.02
CA LEU A 14 -13.94 -4.72 -29.05
C LEU A 14 -13.92 -5.24 -27.62
N ILE A 15 -14.51 -6.43 -27.37
CA ILE A 15 -14.51 -7.07 -26.06
C ILE A 15 -13.09 -7.42 -25.61
N ALA A 16 -12.27 -7.98 -26.51
CA ALA A 16 -10.89 -8.34 -26.22
C ALA A 16 -10.04 -7.10 -25.87
N GLY A 17 -10.16 -6.01 -26.64
CA GLY A 17 -9.47 -4.75 -26.36
C GLY A 17 -9.88 -4.12 -25.03
N TRP A 18 -11.19 -4.16 -24.72
CA TRP A 18 -11.71 -3.68 -23.44
C TRP A 18 -11.22 -4.53 -22.24
N ALA A 19 -11.21 -5.86 -22.39
CA ALA A 19 -10.71 -6.77 -21.37
C ALA A 19 -9.21 -6.56 -21.11
N TYR A 20 -8.42 -6.39 -22.18
CA TYR A 20 -6.99 -6.09 -22.09
C TYR A 20 -6.74 -4.77 -21.35
N GLY A 21 -7.47 -3.69 -21.69
CA GLY A 21 -7.35 -2.41 -21.01
C GLY A 21 -7.70 -2.49 -19.52
N THR A 22 -8.71 -3.27 -19.15
CA THR A 22 -9.10 -3.50 -17.75
C THR A 22 -8.03 -4.28 -16.99
N ALA A 23 -7.46 -5.34 -17.59
CA ALA A 23 -6.39 -6.12 -17.00
C ALA A 23 -5.13 -5.28 -16.75
N GLN A 24 -4.76 -4.43 -17.71
CA GLN A 24 -3.60 -3.55 -17.58
C GLN A 24 -3.78 -2.53 -16.44
N ARG A 25 -4.98 -1.94 -16.32
CA ARG A 25 -5.29 -1.03 -15.19
C ARG A 25 -5.18 -1.74 -13.84
N LEU A 26 -5.67 -2.98 -13.74
CA LEU A 26 -5.58 -3.77 -12.51
C LEU A 26 -4.13 -4.08 -12.13
N HIS A 27 -3.29 -4.43 -13.12
CA HIS A 27 -1.87 -4.72 -12.89
C HIS A 27 -1.10 -3.49 -12.40
N THR A 28 -1.31 -2.33 -13.04
CA THR A 28 -0.67 -1.07 -12.62
C THR A 28 -1.07 -0.67 -11.21
N LEU A 29 -2.33 -0.90 -10.81
CA LEU A 29 -2.79 -0.61 -9.46
C LEU A 29 -2.14 -1.51 -8.40
N HIS A 30 -2.01 -2.82 -8.66
CA HIS A 30 -1.29 -3.72 -7.76
C HIS A 30 0.16 -3.26 -7.56
N ILE A 31 0.88 -2.99 -8.65
CA ILE A 31 2.26 -2.49 -8.58
C ILE A 31 2.34 -1.18 -7.78
N ARG A 32 1.37 -0.27 -7.94
CA ARG A 32 1.35 1.00 -7.20
C ARG A 32 1.12 0.77 -5.70
N VAL A 33 0.22 -0.15 -5.32
CA VAL A 33 0.01 -0.49 -3.92
C VAL A 33 1.27 -1.11 -3.31
N ASP A 34 1.87 -2.09 -3.98
CA ASP A 34 3.09 -2.76 -3.49
C ASP A 34 4.26 -1.78 -3.35
N SER A 35 4.45 -0.89 -4.33
CA SER A 35 5.52 0.11 -4.27
C SER A 35 5.30 1.16 -3.17
N THR A 36 4.06 1.59 -2.94
CA THR A 36 3.75 2.53 -1.85
C THR A 36 3.84 1.87 -0.47
N LEU A 37 3.52 0.58 -0.36
CA LEU A 37 3.74 -0.23 0.84
C LEU A 37 5.24 -0.30 1.18
N ALA A 38 6.08 -0.64 0.20
CA ALA A 38 7.53 -0.70 0.39
C ALA A 38 8.12 0.69 0.75
N ALA A 39 7.59 1.77 0.17
CA ALA A 39 7.99 3.12 0.52
C ALA A 39 7.61 3.50 1.97
N LEU A 40 6.45 3.05 2.45
CA LEU A 40 6.02 3.23 3.83
C LEU A 40 6.91 2.44 4.80
N GLU A 41 7.21 1.18 4.49
CA GLU A 41 8.14 0.35 5.27
C GLU A 41 9.52 1.01 5.40
N ALA A 42 10.11 1.44 4.28
CA ALA A 42 11.40 2.12 4.28
C ALA A 42 11.38 3.45 5.08
N ALA A 43 10.26 4.18 5.05
CA ALA A 43 10.11 5.40 5.84
C ALA A 43 10.06 5.09 7.35
N LEU A 44 9.36 4.03 7.74
CA LEU A 44 9.28 3.56 9.13
C LEU A 44 10.64 3.07 9.63
N ASP A 45 11.32 2.21 8.87
CA ASP A 45 12.67 1.73 9.20
C ASP A 45 13.65 2.89 9.36
N ARG A 46 13.59 3.86 8.45
CA ARG A 46 14.44 5.06 8.54
C ARG A 46 14.15 5.86 9.81
N ARG A 47 12.89 6.00 10.22
CA ARG A 47 12.51 6.68 11.46
C ARG A 47 13.04 5.91 12.68
N ALA A 48 12.83 4.60 12.72
CA ALA A 48 13.34 3.72 13.78
C ALA A 48 14.86 3.84 13.92
N ALA A 49 15.59 3.80 12.82
CA ALA A 49 17.05 3.94 12.80
C ALA A 49 17.51 5.32 13.29
N VAL A 50 16.81 6.40 12.90
CA VAL A 50 17.13 7.77 13.38
C VAL A 50 16.89 7.91 14.87
N ILE A 51 15.78 7.37 15.39
CA ILE A 51 15.50 7.36 16.83
C ILE A 51 16.57 6.56 17.57
N ALA A 52 16.89 5.34 17.12
CA ALA A 52 17.90 4.48 17.74
C ALA A 52 19.31 5.09 17.74
N ALA A 53 19.66 5.86 16.70
CA ALA A 53 20.95 6.52 16.61
C ALA A 53 21.10 7.71 17.57
N LEU A 54 19.99 8.37 17.90
CA LEU A 54 19.97 9.55 18.77
C LEU A 54 19.68 9.21 20.22
N GLU A 55 18.90 8.15 20.45
CA GLU A 55 18.41 7.73 21.75
C GLU A 55 18.81 6.27 22.02
N PRO A 56 19.92 6.02 22.73
CA PRO A 56 20.40 4.66 23.00
C PRO A 56 19.36 3.78 23.70
N ALA A 57 18.50 4.38 24.54
CA ALA A 57 17.39 3.69 25.20
C ALA A 57 16.33 3.14 24.22
N ALA A 58 16.23 3.73 23.03
CA ALA A 58 15.31 3.30 21.97
C ALA A 58 15.88 2.22 21.05
N ALA A 59 17.18 1.92 21.13
CA ALA A 59 17.85 1.04 20.17
C ALA A 59 17.20 -0.35 20.06
N ALA A 60 16.82 -0.94 21.19
CA ALA A 60 16.15 -2.24 21.21
C ALA A 60 14.73 -2.19 20.61
N ALA A 61 13.99 -1.10 20.83
CA ALA A 61 12.67 -0.90 20.22
C ALA A 61 12.78 -0.66 18.71
N GLY A 62 13.76 0.13 18.27
CA GLY A 62 14.04 0.35 16.85
C GLY A 62 14.39 -0.95 16.11
N ALA A 63 15.26 -1.77 16.67
CA ALA A 63 15.61 -3.08 16.10
C ALA A 63 14.41 -4.04 16.04
N ARG A 64 13.52 -4.02 17.04
CA ARG A 64 12.28 -4.81 17.02
C ARG A 64 11.34 -4.33 15.91
N ALA A 65 11.14 -3.02 15.78
CA ALA A 65 10.30 -2.46 14.71
C ALA A 65 10.81 -2.85 13.32
N GLU A 66 12.12 -2.72 13.07
CA GLU A 66 12.76 -3.09 11.80
C GLU A 66 12.71 -4.61 11.53
N SER A 67 12.70 -5.45 12.57
CA SER A 67 12.61 -6.90 12.43
C SER A 67 11.23 -7.42 11.98
N VAL A 68 10.19 -6.59 12.11
CA VAL A 68 8.84 -6.94 11.72
C VAL A 68 8.58 -6.36 10.32
N PRO A 69 8.35 -7.19 9.28
CA PRO A 69 8.06 -6.66 7.95
C PRO A 69 6.65 -6.06 7.88
N LEU A 70 6.47 -5.02 7.05
CA LEU A 70 5.17 -4.42 6.80
C LEU A 70 4.43 -5.18 5.66
N VAL A 71 3.56 -6.11 6.04
CA VAL A 71 2.87 -7.00 5.09
C VAL A 71 1.35 -6.81 5.16
N HIS A 72 0.67 -6.83 4.01
CA HIS A 72 -0.78 -6.84 3.93
C HIS A 72 -1.41 -8.01 4.72
N GLY A 73 -2.42 -7.71 5.53
CA GLY A 73 -3.13 -8.68 6.36
C GLY A 73 -2.43 -8.98 7.70
N ALA A 74 -1.24 -8.43 7.92
CA ALA A 74 -0.48 -8.56 9.15
C ALA A 74 0.12 -7.21 9.63
N MET A 75 -0.38 -6.08 9.11
CA MET A 75 0.13 -4.74 9.45
C MET A 75 0.05 -4.44 10.96
N GLY A 76 -0.89 -5.07 11.67
CA GLY A 76 -1.03 -4.93 13.12
C GLY A 76 0.24 -5.29 13.89
N LYS A 77 0.97 -6.33 13.47
CA LYS A 77 2.24 -6.72 14.13
C LYS A 77 3.30 -5.65 13.98
N ARG A 78 3.40 -5.05 12.79
CA ARG A 78 4.33 -3.94 12.56
C ARG A 78 3.94 -2.75 13.42
N TRP A 79 2.66 -2.42 13.48
CA TRP A 79 2.16 -1.29 14.24
C TRP A 79 2.36 -1.44 15.76
N GLU A 80 2.20 -2.64 16.30
CA GLU A 80 2.53 -2.96 17.70
C GLU A 80 4.01 -2.70 18.00
N ALA A 81 4.92 -3.06 17.10
CA ALA A 81 6.34 -2.77 17.27
C ALA A 81 6.65 -1.27 17.14
N GLU A 82 5.99 -0.55 16.21
CA GLU A 82 6.09 0.90 16.08
C GLU A 82 5.53 1.65 17.31
N ALA A 83 4.55 1.07 18.01
CA ALA A 83 3.97 1.65 19.22
C ALA A 83 5.01 1.80 20.33
N GLU A 84 5.98 0.90 20.39
CA GLU A 84 7.07 0.98 21.36
C GLU A 84 7.93 2.23 21.15
N LEU A 85 8.00 2.77 19.93
CA LEU A 85 8.74 4.00 19.62
C LEU A 85 7.98 5.28 19.99
N ALA A 86 6.69 5.19 20.34
CA ALA A 86 5.85 6.34 20.65
C ALA A 86 6.39 7.29 21.74
N PRO A 87 7.07 6.83 22.81
CA PRO A 87 7.64 7.74 23.82
C PRO A 87 8.62 8.76 23.25
N TRP A 88 9.41 8.37 22.24
CA TRP A 88 10.42 9.24 21.60
C TRP A 88 9.86 10.12 20.48
N LEU A 89 8.56 9.98 20.18
CA LEU A 89 7.84 10.82 19.23
C LEU A 89 6.99 11.89 19.92
N LYS A 90 6.91 11.86 21.25
CA LYS A 90 6.11 12.78 22.05
C LYS A 90 6.95 13.97 22.53
N GLY A 91 6.34 15.15 22.56
CA GLY A 91 6.95 16.37 23.10
C GLY A 91 7.86 17.08 22.09
N GLU A 92 8.89 17.74 22.60
CA GLU A 92 9.86 18.48 21.79
C GLU A 92 10.89 17.50 21.20
N VAL A 93 10.58 17.01 20.00
CA VAL A 93 11.46 16.11 19.24
C VAL A 93 12.53 16.88 18.48
N CYS A 94 13.73 16.31 18.39
CA CYS A 94 14.79 16.91 17.60
C CYS A 94 14.40 16.98 16.10
N PRO A 95 14.94 17.94 15.33
CA PRO A 95 14.59 18.13 13.92
C PRO A 95 14.76 16.89 13.04
N GLN A 96 15.74 16.03 13.35
CA GLN A 96 16.04 14.81 12.61
C GLN A 96 14.90 13.80 12.75
N ILE A 97 14.40 13.57 13.97
CA ILE A 97 13.25 12.69 14.25
C ILE A 97 11.99 13.28 13.61
N ALA A 98 11.76 14.58 13.77
CA ALA A 98 10.63 15.27 13.16
C ALA A 98 10.63 15.13 11.63
N SER A 99 11.79 15.29 10.97
CA SER A 99 11.90 15.12 9.52
C SER A 99 11.61 13.68 9.07
N ALA A 100 11.96 12.69 9.89
CA ALA A 100 11.67 11.29 9.62
C ALA A 100 10.18 11.00 9.80
N GLN A 101 9.54 11.57 10.82
CA GLN A 101 8.10 11.49 11.04
C GLN A 101 7.32 12.04 9.85
N VAL A 102 7.70 13.22 9.33
CA VAL A 102 7.04 13.83 8.16
C VAL A 102 7.08 12.91 6.94
N ARG A 103 8.20 12.19 6.73
CA ARG A 103 8.31 11.21 5.62
C ARG A 103 7.37 10.02 5.82
N VAL A 104 7.23 9.51 7.05
CA VAL A 104 6.28 8.45 7.38
C VAL A 104 4.84 8.91 7.11
N ASP A 105 4.48 10.12 7.56
CA ASP A 105 3.13 10.66 7.36
C ASP A 105 2.79 10.80 5.88
N LEU A 106 3.76 11.26 5.07
CA LEU A 106 3.59 11.37 3.62
C LEU A 106 3.45 9.98 2.95
N ALA A 107 4.31 9.04 3.31
CA ALA A 107 4.26 7.68 2.77
C ALA A 107 2.94 6.98 3.12
N ARG A 108 2.44 7.16 4.36
CA ARG A 108 1.15 6.65 4.81
C ARG A 108 0.00 7.19 3.97
N ARG A 109 0.00 8.50 3.68
CA ARG A 109 -1.01 9.14 2.82
C ARG A 109 -0.98 8.57 1.41
N PHE A 110 0.19 8.44 0.78
CA PHE A 110 0.30 7.87 -0.56
C PHE A 110 -0.11 6.40 -0.62
N TYR A 111 0.23 5.62 0.40
CA TYR A 111 -0.23 4.24 0.52
C TYR A 111 -1.77 4.18 0.64
N ASN A 112 -2.36 4.98 1.53
CA ASN A 112 -3.82 5.02 1.70
C ASN A 112 -4.55 5.47 0.42
N GLU A 113 -3.98 6.42 -0.33
CA GLU A 113 -4.51 6.84 -1.63
C GLU A 113 -4.46 5.69 -2.65
N ALA A 114 -3.33 4.96 -2.73
CA ALA A 114 -3.22 3.79 -3.59
C ALA A 114 -4.21 2.67 -3.21
N VAL A 115 -4.42 2.44 -1.90
CA VAL A 115 -5.43 1.50 -1.38
C VAL A 115 -6.84 1.95 -1.74
N ALA A 116 -7.15 3.24 -1.64
CA ALA A 116 -8.44 3.80 -2.01
C ALA A 116 -8.71 3.60 -3.51
N ASP A 117 -7.73 3.88 -4.37
CA ASP A 117 -7.80 3.66 -5.81
C ASP A 117 -8.02 2.18 -6.16
N ALA A 118 -7.28 1.28 -5.50
CA ALA A 118 -7.42 -0.17 -5.70
C ALA A 118 -8.81 -0.68 -5.26
N ARG A 119 -9.31 -0.20 -4.12
CA ARG A 119 -10.66 -0.55 -3.61
C ARG A 119 -11.78 0.01 -4.49
N ALA A 120 -11.64 1.23 -5.00
CA ALA A 120 -12.59 1.82 -5.93
C ALA A 120 -12.70 1.00 -7.23
N LEU A 121 -11.58 0.43 -7.72
CA LEU A 121 -11.59 -0.45 -8.88
C LEU A 121 -12.25 -1.82 -8.60
N HIS A 122 -12.09 -2.37 -7.39
CA HIS A 122 -12.82 -3.58 -6.98
C HIS A 122 -14.34 -3.39 -6.97
N LEU A 123 -14.82 -2.16 -6.76
CA LEU A 123 -16.24 -1.80 -6.85
C LEU A 123 -16.69 -1.52 -8.29
N ALA A 124 -15.77 -1.31 -9.23
CA ALA A 124 -16.08 -1.06 -10.62
C ALA A 124 -16.61 -2.33 -11.30
N TRP A 125 -17.88 -2.27 -11.69
CA TRP A 125 -18.67 -3.26 -12.44
C TRP A 125 -17.91 -4.12 -13.49
N PRO A 126 -17.01 -3.59 -14.33
CA PRO A 126 -16.23 -4.39 -15.30
C PRO A 126 -15.40 -5.55 -14.70
N VAL A 127 -14.83 -5.38 -13.51
CA VAL A 127 -13.95 -6.40 -12.89
C VAL A 127 -14.78 -7.55 -12.29
N ARG A 128 -15.99 -7.25 -11.79
CA ARG A 128 -16.96 -8.26 -11.34
C ARG A 128 -17.49 -9.11 -12.49
N VAL A 129 -17.75 -8.51 -13.64
CA VAL A 129 -18.29 -9.23 -14.82
C VAL A 129 -17.27 -10.20 -15.40
N LEU A 130 -15.99 -9.83 -15.44
CA LEU A 130 -14.92 -10.69 -15.99
C LEU A 130 -14.36 -11.71 -14.98
N ARG A 131 -14.81 -11.73 -13.71
CA ARG A 131 -14.24 -12.57 -12.63
C ARG A 131 -12.71 -12.45 -12.48
N LEU A 132 -12.12 -11.38 -12.99
CA LEU A 132 -10.67 -11.16 -13.05
C LEU A 132 -10.06 -10.75 -11.70
N ALA A 133 -10.87 -10.28 -10.74
CA ALA A 133 -10.38 -9.94 -9.40
C ALA A 133 -9.91 -11.17 -8.60
N GLY A 134 -10.28 -12.39 -8.99
CA GLY A 134 -10.03 -13.58 -8.18
C GLY A 134 -10.54 -13.43 -6.74
N THR A 135 -9.96 -14.21 -5.82
CA THR A 135 -10.18 -14.11 -4.36
C THR A 135 -9.14 -13.21 -3.68
N ALA A 136 -8.55 -12.25 -4.40
CA ALA A 136 -7.52 -11.39 -3.84
C ALA A 136 -8.09 -10.60 -2.64
N PRO A 137 -7.52 -10.75 -1.44
CA PRO A 137 -8.00 -10.03 -0.26
C PRO A 137 -7.86 -8.52 -0.48
N LEU A 138 -8.86 -7.74 -0.04
CA LEU A 138 -8.84 -6.29 -0.17
C LEU A 138 -7.68 -5.71 0.65
N PRO A 139 -6.83 -4.84 0.07
CA PRO A 139 -5.73 -4.23 0.80
C PRO A 139 -6.26 -3.40 1.98
N GLU A 140 -5.62 -3.51 3.14
CA GLU A 140 -6.01 -2.81 4.37
C GLU A 140 -5.39 -1.40 4.47
N PHE A 141 -6.13 -0.42 4.97
CA PHE A 141 -5.61 0.93 5.20
C PHE A 141 -4.60 0.93 6.35
N ALA A 142 -3.62 1.83 6.29
CA ALA A 142 -2.63 1.99 7.35
C ALA A 142 -3.16 2.79 8.55
N ASP A 143 -4.49 2.89 8.73
CA ASP A 143 -5.15 3.86 9.63
C ASP A 143 -5.37 3.38 11.06
N LYS A 144 -4.89 2.19 11.44
CA LYS A 144 -4.86 1.84 12.86
C LYS A 144 -3.86 2.77 13.54
N GLU A 145 -4.36 3.79 14.21
CA GLU A 145 -3.60 4.69 15.07
C GLU A 145 -3.15 3.93 16.33
N VAL A 146 -1.92 4.23 16.77
CA VAL A 146 -1.44 4.08 18.15
C VAL A 146 -1.34 5.50 18.67
#